data_AF-J8EKC6-F1
#
_entry.id   AF-J8EKC6-F1
#
_cell.length_a   1.000
_cell.length_b   1.000
_cell.length_c   1.000
_cell.angle_alpha   90.00
_cell.angle_beta   90.00
_cell.angle_gamma   90.00
#
_symmetry.space_group_name_H-M   'P 1'
#
loop_
_entity.id
_entity.type
_entity.pdbx_description
1 polymer ?
#
loop_
_entity_poly.entity_id
_entity_poly.type
_entity_poly.pdbx_seq_one_letter_code
_entity_poly.pdbx_strand_id
1 'polypeptide(L)'
;GDLVEVKDNKDPNPVVTVGAYDTSKAGEIQVTVTATDASGNSSSATVTVKVVEKEEEKDTEAPVITAKQGVTVHVGDSLSPAGLVSVKDSKDANPVVTLGDYDTSKPGTISVQVTATDNAGNRSSATVNVVVLEKEKPEQKPEQKTAETNPKEQDKGLLASNSTDVVK
;
A
#
# COMPACT_ATOMS: atom_id res chain seq x y z
N GLY A 1 17.56 -38.30 17.29
CA GLY A 1 18.58 -39.25 17.79
C GLY A 1 19.23 -38.59 18.97
N ASP A 2 19.37 -39.31 20.08
CA ASP A 2 19.98 -38.76 21.28
C ASP A 2 21.48 -38.51 21.05
N LEU A 3 21.99 -37.43 21.64
CA LEU A 3 23.38 -36.99 21.47
C LEU A 3 24.39 -37.89 22.21
N VAL A 4 23.93 -38.66 23.19
CA VAL A 4 24.72 -39.61 23.98
C VAL A 4 23.91 -40.86 24.30
N GLU A 5 24.60 -41.98 24.53
CA GLU A 5 24.01 -43.20 25.08
C GLU A 5 24.33 -43.28 26.58
N VAL A 6 23.31 -43.54 27.41
CA VAL A 6 23.43 -43.63 28.87
C VAL A 6 23.11 -45.05 29.32
N LYS A 7 24.01 -45.65 30.10
CA LYS A 7 23.84 -46.98 30.69
C LYS A 7 24.28 -46.95 32.15
N ASP A 8 23.50 -47.58 33.01
CA ASP A 8 23.87 -47.87 34.40
C ASP A 8 23.59 -49.35 34.71
N ASN A 9 24.33 -49.93 35.66
CA ASN A 9 24.25 -51.35 35.97
C ASN A 9 23.13 -51.72 36.98
N LYS A 10 22.55 -50.74 37.66
CA LYS A 10 21.56 -50.94 38.73
C LYS A 10 20.34 -50.02 38.60
N ASP A 11 20.51 -48.85 38.03
CA ASP A 11 19.45 -47.91 37.71
C ASP A 11 19.05 -48.05 36.23
N PRO A 12 17.85 -48.57 35.92
CA PRO A 12 17.39 -48.66 34.53
C PRO A 12 17.06 -47.30 33.92
N ASN A 13 16.93 -46.22 34.71
CA ASN A 13 16.55 -44.89 34.24
C ASN A 13 17.37 -43.75 34.90
N PRO A 14 18.69 -43.64 34.64
CA PRO A 14 19.49 -42.52 35.13
C PRO A 14 18.93 -41.19 34.63
N VAL A 15 18.94 -40.17 35.49
CA VAL A 15 18.49 -38.82 35.13
C VAL A 15 19.57 -38.16 34.28
N VAL A 16 19.19 -37.74 33.07
CA VAL A 16 20.09 -37.04 32.15
C VAL A 16 19.80 -35.54 32.21
N THR A 17 20.85 -34.75 32.43
CA THR A 17 20.81 -33.29 32.39
C THR A 17 21.75 -32.76 31.32
N VAL A 18 21.31 -31.74 30.57
CA VAL A 18 22.10 -31.08 29.54
C VAL A 18 22.56 -29.73 30.09
N GLY A 19 23.86 -29.48 30.05
CA GLY A 19 24.45 -28.21 30.44
C GLY A 19 23.99 -27.07 29.53
N ALA A 20 24.13 -25.83 30.02
CA ALA A 20 23.83 -24.65 29.22
C ALA A 20 24.72 -24.60 27.96
N TYR A 21 24.13 -24.18 26.84
CA TYR A 21 24.82 -23.99 25.57
C TYR A 21 24.27 -22.75 24.85
N ASP A 22 25.07 -22.15 23.97
CA ASP A 22 24.70 -20.95 23.23
C ASP A 22 24.73 -21.23 21.72
N THR A 23 23.60 -21.06 21.05
CA THR A 23 23.46 -21.22 19.59
C THR A 23 23.27 -19.87 18.88
N SER A 24 23.59 -18.75 19.52
CA SER A 24 23.43 -17.41 18.95
C SER A 24 24.42 -17.11 17.81
N LYS A 25 25.50 -17.89 17.71
CA LYS A 25 26.51 -17.78 16.66
C LYS A 25 26.75 -19.15 16.03
N ALA A 26 26.95 -19.16 14.72
CA ALA A 26 27.39 -20.35 14.03
C ALA A 26 28.83 -20.73 14.41
N GLY A 27 29.13 -22.01 14.29
CA GLY A 27 30.40 -22.60 14.68
C GLY A 27 30.21 -23.92 15.44
N GLU A 28 31.30 -24.45 15.96
CA GLU A 28 31.26 -25.62 16.83
C GLU A 28 31.09 -25.19 18.28
N ILE A 29 30.14 -25.81 18.97
CA ILE A 29 29.93 -25.65 20.41
C ILE A 29 30.12 -26.99 21.11
N GLN A 30 30.56 -26.95 22.36
CA GLN A 30 30.63 -28.14 23.21
C GLN A 30 29.44 -28.14 24.17
N VAL A 31 28.68 -29.23 24.17
CA VAL A 31 27.54 -29.44 25.06
C VAL A 31 27.89 -30.53 26.06
N THR A 32 27.86 -30.22 27.35
CA THR A 32 28.08 -31.21 28.41
C THR A 32 26.77 -31.91 28.75
N VAL A 33 26.79 -33.23 28.79
CA VAL A 33 25.66 -34.06 29.24
C VAL A 33 26.08 -34.82 30.48
N THR A 34 25.26 -34.77 31.53
CA THR A 34 25.51 -35.43 32.82
C THR A 34 24.39 -36.43 33.11
N ALA A 35 24.77 -37.69 33.34
CA ALA A 35 23.86 -38.73 33.82
C ALA A 35 24.06 -38.96 35.31
N THR A 36 22.98 -38.97 36.09
CA THR A 36 22.98 -39.22 37.54
C THR A 36 22.05 -40.38 37.88
N ASP A 37 22.56 -41.42 38.55
CA ASP A 37 21.75 -42.55 38.99
C ASP A 37 20.91 -42.23 40.26
N ALA A 38 19.97 -43.09 40.60
CA ALA A 38 19.12 -42.97 41.80
C ALA A 38 19.89 -42.98 43.13
N SER A 39 21.16 -43.43 43.13
CA SER A 39 22.06 -43.40 44.29
C SER A 39 22.87 -42.11 44.38
N GLY A 40 22.76 -41.22 43.39
CA GLY A 40 23.48 -39.95 43.29
C GLY A 40 24.85 -40.04 42.61
N ASN A 41 25.23 -41.17 42.02
CA ASN A 41 26.47 -41.26 41.25
C ASN A 41 26.29 -40.57 39.89
N SER A 42 27.29 -39.79 39.47
CA SER A 42 27.21 -39.03 38.22
C SER A 42 28.41 -39.26 37.30
N SER A 43 28.15 -39.24 35.99
CA SER A 43 29.19 -39.16 34.95
C SER A 43 28.82 -38.12 33.90
N SER A 44 29.82 -37.54 33.23
CA SER A 44 29.62 -36.49 32.22
C SER A 44 30.40 -36.77 30.94
N ALA A 45 29.82 -36.38 29.80
CA ALA A 45 30.46 -36.41 28.48
C ALA A 45 30.23 -35.08 27.74
N THR A 46 31.16 -34.69 26.88
CA THR A 46 31.03 -33.52 26.00
C THR A 46 30.73 -33.95 24.57
N VAL A 47 29.75 -33.30 23.95
CA VAL A 47 29.37 -33.50 22.55
C VAL A 47 29.68 -32.25 21.75
N THR A 48 30.40 -32.39 20.66
CA THR A 48 30.59 -31.30 19.70
C THR A 48 29.35 -31.18 18.81
N VAL A 49 28.69 -30.03 18.88
CA VAL A 49 27.52 -29.69 18.05
C VAL A 49 27.92 -28.61 17.07
N LYS A 50 27.66 -28.84 15.78
CA LYS A 50 27.84 -27.83 14.75
C LYS A 50 26.59 -26.96 14.66
N VAL A 51 26.68 -25.72 15.10
CA VAL A 51 25.68 -24.69 14.85
C VAL A 51 25.94 -24.13 13.46
N VAL A 52 24.96 -24.30 12.57
CA VAL A 52 25.02 -23.73 11.22
C VAL A 52 24.36 -22.36 11.21
N GLU A 53 24.86 -21.46 10.37
CA GLU A 53 24.15 -20.21 10.11
C GLU A 53 22.77 -20.55 9.55
N LYS A 54 21.74 -19.90 10.09
CA LYS A 54 20.43 -19.98 9.50
C LYS A 54 20.47 -19.15 8.22
N GLU A 55 20.56 -19.82 7.07
CA GLU A 55 20.36 -19.16 5.79
C GLU A 55 18.89 -18.73 5.70
N GLU A 56 18.64 -17.42 5.70
CA GLU A 56 17.32 -16.92 5.33
C GLU A 56 17.14 -17.12 3.83
N GLU A 57 16.02 -17.73 3.45
CA GLU A 57 15.71 -17.90 2.03
C GLU A 57 15.60 -16.53 1.38
N LYS A 58 16.57 -16.22 0.52
CA LYS A 58 16.54 -15.01 -0.30
C LYS A 58 15.18 -14.88 -0.96
N ASP A 59 14.59 -13.70 -0.85
CA ASP A 59 13.41 -13.38 -1.60
C ASP A 59 13.75 -13.15 -3.08
N THR A 60 13.09 -13.91 -3.95
CA THR A 60 13.25 -13.87 -5.40
C THR A 60 11.92 -13.73 -6.12
N GLU A 61 10.82 -13.66 -5.38
CA GLU A 61 9.49 -13.52 -5.97
C GLU A 61 9.19 -12.02 -6.11
N ALA A 62 8.63 -11.62 -7.25
CA ALA A 62 8.24 -10.25 -7.46
C ALA A 62 6.80 -10.00 -6.98
N PRO A 63 6.45 -8.75 -6.61
CA PRO A 63 5.08 -8.43 -6.24
C PRO A 63 4.09 -8.76 -7.35
N VAL A 64 2.90 -9.21 -6.99
CA VAL A 64 1.79 -9.45 -7.91
C VAL A 64 0.92 -8.20 -7.99
N ILE A 65 0.82 -7.61 -9.19
CA ILE A 65 -0.03 -6.45 -9.48
C ILE A 65 -1.36 -6.94 -10.06
N THR A 66 -2.48 -6.49 -9.48
CA THR A 66 -3.82 -6.64 -10.04
C THR A 66 -4.36 -5.28 -10.44
N ALA A 67 -4.57 -5.07 -11.75
CA ALA A 67 -5.14 -3.84 -12.29
C ALA A 67 -6.64 -3.73 -11.96
N LYS A 68 -7.07 -2.53 -11.54
CA LYS A 68 -8.50 -2.22 -11.43
C LYS A 68 -9.09 -1.98 -12.81
N GLN A 69 -10.37 -2.31 -12.95
CA GLN A 69 -11.11 -2.16 -14.19
C GLN A 69 -12.02 -0.93 -14.13
N GLY A 70 -12.27 -0.32 -15.29
CA GLY A 70 -13.22 0.79 -15.43
C GLY A 70 -12.81 2.05 -14.66
N VAL A 71 -11.51 2.31 -14.54
CA VAL A 71 -11.02 3.53 -13.85
C VAL A 71 -11.40 4.76 -14.68
N THR A 72 -12.13 5.67 -14.07
CA THR A 72 -12.53 6.96 -14.66
C THR A 72 -12.08 8.12 -13.79
N VAL A 73 -11.57 9.19 -14.41
CA VAL A 73 -11.21 10.46 -13.76
C VAL A 73 -11.64 11.64 -14.62
N HIS A 74 -11.58 12.86 -14.12
CA HIS A 74 -11.86 14.06 -14.93
C HIS A 74 -10.57 14.72 -15.42
N VAL A 75 -10.71 15.59 -16.43
CA VAL A 75 -9.59 16.38 -16.97
C VAL A 75 -8.84 17.12 -15.85
N GLY A 76 -7.53 16.87 -15.78
CA GLY A 76 -6.60 17.49 -14.82
C GLY A 76 -6.55 16.81 -13.45
N ASP A 77 -7.28 15.72 -13.21
CA ASP A 77 -7.17 14.95 -11.99
C ASP A 77 -5.83 14.21 -11.92
N SER A 78 -5.27 14.09 -10.72
CA SER A 78 -4.08 13.28 -10.47
C SER A 78 -4.46 11.82 -10.23
N LEU A 79 -3.56 10.92 -10.62
CA LEU A 79 -3.72 9.48 -10.39
C LEU A 79 -2.92 9.05 -9.16
N SER A 80 -3.47 8.10 -8.41
CA SER A 80 -2.78 7.45 -7.30
C SER A 80 -2.64 5.95 -7.58
N PRO A 81 -1.53 5.30 -7.18
CA PRO A 81 -1.36 3.86 -7.34
C PRO A 81 -2.52 3.03 -6.76
N ALA A 82 -2.99 3.39 -5.56
CA ALA A 82 -4.11 2.73 -4.90
C ALA A 82 -5.44 2.88 -5.67
N GLY A 83 -5.57 3.91 -6.51
CA GLY A 83 -6.70 4.09 -7.42
C GLY A 83 -6.63 3.21 -8.66
N LEU A 84 -5.44 2.73 -9.05
CA LEU A 84 -5.20 1.99 -10.29
C LEU A 84 -5.01 0.49 -10.09
N VAL A 85 -4.38 0.08 -8.99
CA VAL A 85 -4.01 -1.32 -8.76
C VAL A 85 -4.19 -1.74 -7.30
N SER A 86 -4.23 -3.04 -7.07
CA SER A 86 -3.86 -3.65 -5.79
C SER A 86 -2.60 -4.47 -5.96
N VAL A 87 -1.69 -4.44 -4.99
CA VAL A 87 -0.42 -5.17 -5.01
C VAL A 87 -0.35 -6.10 -3.82
N LYS A 88 0.17 -7.31 -4.03
CA LYS A 88 0.48 -8.27 -2.97
C LYS A 88 1.88 -8.82 -3.19
N ASP A 89 2.56 -9.13 -2.11
CA ASP A 89 3.84 -9.82 -2.15
C ASP A 89 3.90 -10.84 -0.99
N SER A 90 4.67 -11.91 -1.16
CA SER A 90 4.71 -13.03 -0.21
C SER A 90 5.62 -12.76 0.99
N LYS A 91 6.64 -11.91 0.84
CA LYS A 91 7.65 -11.60 1.85
C LYS A 91 7.76 -10.10 2.17
N ASP A 92 7.08 -9.23 1.42
CA ASP A 92 6.95 -7.80 1.68
C ASP A 92 5.49 -7.35 1.88
N ALA A 93 5.15 -6.85 3.06
CA ALA A 93 3.81 -6.35 3.34
C ALA A 93 3.50 -5.01 2.64
N ASN A 94 4.52 -4.24 2.25
CA ASN A 94 4.36 -2.91 1.68
C ASN A 94 5.29 -2.65 0.47
N PRO A 95 5.10 -3.35 -0.66
CA PRO A 95 5.87 -3.07 -1.86
C PRO A 95 5.70 -1.62 -2.32
N VAL A 96 6.79 -0.99 -2.77
CA VAL A 96 6.78 0.36 -3.31
C VAL A 96 6.12 0.34 -4.69
N VAL A 97 5.09 1.17 -4.89
CA VAL A 97 4.38 1.26 -6.17
C VAL A 97 4.59 2.63 -6.81
N THR A 98 5.07 2.65 -8.06
CA THR A 98 5.31 3.86 -8.84
C THR A 98 4.47 3.88 -10.10
N LEU A 99 4.01 5.08 -10.48
CA LEU A 99 3.35 5.32 -11.76
C LEU A 99 4.40 5.79 -12.77
N GLY A 100 4.31 5.29 -13.99
CA GLY A 100 4.97 5.90 -15.15
C GLY A 100 4.29 7.20 -15.55
N ASP A 101 4.82 7.84 -16.59
CA ASP A 101 4.27 9.10 -17.09
C ASP A 101 2.82 8.92 -17.59
N TYR A 102 1.98 9.91 -17.32
CA TYR A 102 0.59 9.96 -17.75
C TYR A 102 0.14 11.41 -17.98
N ASP A 103 -0.89 11.61 -18.80
CA ASP A 103 -1.47 12.93 -19.09
C ASP A 103 -2.99 12.89 -19.00
N THR A 104 -3.56 13.55 -17.99
CA THR A 104 -5.02 13.71 -17.83
C THR A 104 -5.52 15.06 -18.33
N SER A 105 -4.72 15.83 -19.08
CA SER A 105 -5.08 17.18 -19.55
C SER A 105 -6.16 17.22 -20.62
N LYS A 106 -6.45 16.07 -21.26
CA LYS A 106 -7.45 15.93 -22.33
C LYS A 106 -8.35 14.73 -22.07
N PRO A 107 -9.64 14.82 -22.46
CA PRO A 107 -10.53 13.67 -22.41
C PRO A 107 -10.08 12.57 -23.37
N GLY A 108 -10.33 11.33 -23.01
CA GLY A 108 -9.93 10.15 -23.78
C GLY A 108 -9.46 9.00 -22.90
N THR A 109 -9.04 7.90 -23.51
CA THR A 109 -8.42 6.78 -22.78
C THR A 109 -6.91 6.93 -22.79
N ILE A 110 -6.30 6.86 -21.61
CA ILE A 110 -4.85 6.83 -21.45
C ILE A 110 -4.41 5.50 -20.85
N SER A 111 -3.18 5.10 -21.15
CA SER A 111 -2.55 3.91 -20.58
C SER A 111 -1.46 4.33 -19.60
N VAL A 112 -1.55 3.86 -18.36
CA VAL A 112 -0.62 4.18 -17.28
C VAL A 112 0.15 2.92 -16.91
N GLN A 113 1.47 2.95 -17.05
CA GLN A 113 2.34 1.88 -16.54
C GLN A 113 2.43 2.01 -15.02
N VAL A 114 2.27 0.91 -14.31
CA VAL A 114 2.43 0.80 -12.86
C VAL A 114 3.52 -0.22 -12.59
N THR A 115 4.49 0.11 -11.73
CA THR A 115 5.56 -0.79 -11.32
C THR A 115 5.52 -0.97 -9.81
N ALA A 116 5.61 -2.21 -9.35
CA ALA A 116 5.76 -2.56 -7.95
C ALA A 116 7.16 -3.12 -7.69
N THR A 117 7.77 -2.76 -6.56
CA THR A 117 9.10 -3.20 -6.14
C THR A 117 9.07 -3.59 -4.67
N ASP A 118 9.50 -4.80 -4.34
CA ASP A 118 9.66 -5.23 -2.94
C ASP A 118 10.98 -4.72 -2.32
N ASN A 119 11.15 -4.95 -1.02
CA ASN A 119 12.39 -4.63 -0.29
C ASN A 119 13.63 -5.42 -0.75
N ALA A 120 13.45 -6.59 -1.37
CA ALA A 120 14.55 -7.38 -1.95
C ALA A 120 14.96 -6.89 -3.35
N GLY A 121 14.20 -5.95 -3.92
CA GLY A 121 14.42 -5.34 -5.22
C GLY A 121 13.78 -6.08 -6.39
N ASN A 122 12.96 -7.12 -6.17
CA ASN A 122 12.24 -7.76 -7.28
C ASN A 122 11.09 -6.86 -7.75
N ARG A 123 10.77 -6.93 -9.05
CA ARG A 123 9.88 -5.98 -9.72
C ARG A 123 8.89 -6.65 -10.64
N SER A 124 7.69 -6.09 -10.70
CA SER A 124 6.69 -6.39 -11.71
C SER A 124 6.07 -5.10 -12.24
N SER A 125 5.50 -5.16 -13.44
CA SER A 125 4.82 -4.02 -14.06
C SER A 125 3.52 -4.45 -14.72
N ALA A 126 2.52 -3.57 -14.71
CA ALA A 126 1.25 -3.74 -15.41
C ALA A 126 0.81 -2.42 -16.05
N THR A 127 -0.03 -2.50 -17.08
CA THR A 127 -0.63 -1.31 -17.71
C THR A 127 -2.10 -1.23 -17.31
N VAL A 128 -2.54 -0.04 -16.88
CA VAL A 128 -3.93 0.25 -16.54
C VAL A 128 -4.50 1.26 -17.54
N ASN A 129 -5.66 0.95 -18.10
CA ASN A 129 -6.40 1.89 -18.95
C ASN A 129 -7.30 2.76 -18.08
N VAL A 130 -7.14 4.08 -18.22
CA VAL A 130 -7.90 5.09 -17.47
C VAL A 130 -8.67 5.94 -18.46
N VAL A 131 -9.97 6.09 -18.23
CA VAL A 131 -10.83 6.97 -19.04
C VAL A 131 -10.88 8.35 -18.39
N VAL A 132 -10.40 9.36 -19.10
CA VAL A 132 -10.47 10.77 -18.70
C VAL A 132 -11.73 11.38 -19.31
N LEU A 133 -12.62 11.84 -18.44
CA LEU A 133 -13.88 12.48 -18.78
C LEU A 133 -13.71 14.00 -18.83
N GLU A 134 -14.49 14.66 -19.69
CA GLU A 134 -14.58 16.12 -19.68
C GLU A 134 -15.13 16.63 -18.34
N LYS A 135 -14.72 17.83 -17.93
CA LYS A 135 -15.34 18.52 -16.80
C LYS A 135 -16.68 19.09 -17.23
N GLU A 136 -17.72 18.86 -16.45
CA GLU A 136 -19.01 19.51 -16.69
C GLU A 136 -18.85 21.03 -16.65
N LYS A 137 -19.40 21.69 -17.67
CA LYS A 137 -19.44 23.15 -17.71
C LYS A 137 -20.51 23.64 -16.73
N PRO A 138 -20.27 24.71 -15.94
CA PRO A 138 -21.30 25.27 -15.08
C PRO A 138 -22.52 25.69 -15.92
N GLU A 139 -23.70 25.17 -15.59
CA GLU A 139 -24.96 25.62 -16.17
C GLU A 139 -25.33 26.99 -15.60
N GLN A 140 -25.48 28.01 -16.46
CA GLN A 140 -26.09 29.28 -16.07
C GLN A 140 -27.59 29.17 -16.30
N LYS A 141 -28.38 29.06 -15.24
CA LYS A 141 -29.83 29.21 -15.30
C LYS A 141 -30.15 30.72 -15.44
N PRO A 142 -30.90 31.17 -16.46
CA PRO A 142 -31.32 32.56 -16.54
C PRO A 142 -32.23 32.89 -15.35
N GLU A 143 -31.84 33.89 -14.55
CA GLU A 143 -32.78 34.50 -13.60
C GLU A 143 -33.85 35.25 -14.40
N GLN A 144 -35.09 34.77 -14.34
CA GLN A 144 -36.23 35.54 -14.82
C GLN A 144 -36.40 36.76 -13.92
N LYS A 145 -35.91 37.91 -14.38
CA LYS A 145 -36.29 39.20 -13.80
C LYS A 145 -37.75 39.45 -14.17
N THR A 146 -38.66 39.22 -13.23
CA THR A 146 -40.05 39.65 -13.37
C THR A 146 -40.06 41.16 -13.52
N ALA A 147 -40.44 41.66 -14.69
CA ALA A 147 -40.69 43.07 -14.89
C ALA A 147 -42.02 43.41 -14.20
N GLU A 148 -41.94 44.02 -13.02
CA GLU A 148 -43.09 44.70 -12.42
C GLU A 148 -43.47 45.86 -13.33
N THR A 149 -44.55 45.69 -14.09
CA THR A 149 -45.24 46.79 -14.76
C THR A 149 -46.24 47.36 -13.77
N ASN A 150 -45.97 48.56 -13.24
CA ASN A 150 -46.97 49.29 -12.47
C ASN A 150 -47.75 50.24 -13.40
N PRO A 151 -49.09 50.20 -13.42
CA PRO A 151 -49.92 50.94 -14.36
C PRO A 151 -50.04 52.44 -14.02
N LYS A 152 -50.28 53.21 -15.09
CA LYS A 152 -50.44 54.67 -15.18
C LYS A 152 -51.35 55.27 -14.09
N GLU A 153 -50.87 56.33 -13.45
CA GLU A 153 -51.71 57.29 -12.73
C GLU A 153 -52.03 58.46 -13.68
N GLN A 154 -53.32 58.63 -14.00
CA GLN A 154 -53.87 59.82 -14.66
C GLN A 154 -54.14 60.86 -13.57
N ASP A 155 -53.59 62.07 -13.71
CA ASP A 155 -54.25 63.27 -13.19
C ASP A 155 -54.17 64.43 -14.19
N LYS A 156 -55.25 65.20 -14.24
CA LYS A 156 -55.70 66.12 -15.29
C LYS A 156 -55.24 67.56 -15.05
N GLY A 157 -55.00 68.27 -16.17
CA GLY A 157 -55.10 69.73 -16.30
C GLY A 157 -53.81 70.47 -15.95
N LEU A 158 -53.42 71.58 -16.58
CA LEU A 158 -54.20 72.56 -17.35
C LEU A 158 -53.22 73.57 -17.99
N LEU A 159 -53.51 73.98 -19.25
CA LEU A 159 -53.18 75.25 -19.95
C LEU A 159 -51.75 75.61 -20.41
N ALA A 160 -51.70 75.89 -21.74
CA ALA A 160 -51.01 76.98 -22.46
C ALA A 160 -49.46 76.96 -22.49
N SER A 161 -48.76 77.33 -23.56
CA SER A 161 -49.09 78.00 -24.82
C SER A 161 -47.93 77.84 -25.82
N ASN A 162 -48.31 77.84 -27.09
CA ASN A 162 -47.54 77.93 -28.33
C ASN A 162 -46.36 78.94 -28.27
N SER A 163 -45.23 78.61 -28.89
CA SER A 163 -44.72 79.31 -30.09
C SER A 163 -43.32 78.83 -30.45
N THR A 164 -43.09 78.67 -31.76
CA THR A 164 -41.78 78.54 -32.41
C THR A 164 -40.92 79.78 -32.16
N ASP A 165 -39.59 79.61 -32.04
CA ASP A 165 -38.61 80.10 -33.04
C ASP A 165 -37.14 79.98 -32.58
N VAL A 166 -36.29 80.09 -33.59
CA VAL A 166 -34.90 79.65 -33.77
C VAL A 166 -33.88 80.75 -33.38
N VAL A 167 -32.60 80.35 -33.25
CA VAL A 167 -31.35 81.18 -33.37
C VAL A 167 -31.00 81.96 -32.09
N LYS A 168 -29.80 81.94 -31.49
CA LYS A 168 -28.40 81.68 -31.89
C LYS A 168 -27.60 81.23 -30.66
#